data_AF-A0AAW1VJ32-F1
#
_entry.id   AF-A0AAW1VJ32-F1
#
_cell.length_a   1.000
_cell.length_b   1.000
_cell.length_c   1.000
_cell.angle_alpha   90.00
_cell.angle_beta   90.00
_cell.angle_gamma   90.00
#
_symmetry.space_group_name_H-M   'P 1'
#
loop_
_entity.id
_entity.type
_entity.pdbx_description
1 polymer ?
#
loop_
_entity_poly.entity_id
_entity_poly.type
_entity_poly.pdbx_seq_one_letter_code
_entity_poly.pdbx_strand_id
1 'polypeptide(L)'
;MWLYVGKAMNTVTDSIVKDYIMNKCDSTDADKVEVYTLSLLRKSLAFQLRVDISLFDKVNCAEFWPSGTVIRRFHFDFNEIRKESTGKQNFLAKPSKGVIQETVQLK
;
A
#
# COMPACT_ATOMS: atom_id res chain seq x y z
N MET A 1 8.35 -2.48 -1.48
CA MET A 1 7.50 -3.25 -0.53
C MET A 1 6.04 -2.87 -0.72
N TRP A 2 5.10 -3.68 -0.24
CA TRP A 2 3.67 -3.42 -0.39
C TRP A 2 3.00 -3.07 0.93
N LEU A 3 2.14 -2.06 0.91
CA LEU A 3 1.33 -1.61 2.02
C LEU A 3 -0.13 -1.58 1.59
N TYR A 4 -1.03 -1.88 2.52
CA TYR A 4 -2.46 -1.69 2.35
C TYR A 4 -2.90 -0.56 3.26
N VAL A 5 -3.57 0.43 2.70
CA VAL A 5 -4.08 1.59 3.44
C VAL A 5 -5.59 1.60 3.29
N GLY A 6 -6.28 1.35 4.40
CA GLY A 6 -7.74 1.37 4.48
C GLY A 6 -8.26 2.56 5.25
N LYS A 7 -9.58 2.80 5.13
CA LYS A 7 -10.33 3.84 5.84
C LYS A 7 -9.92 5.26 5.42
N ALA A 8 -9.66 5.46 4.13
CA ALA A 8 -9.60 6.80 3.59
C ALA A 8 -11.03 7.34 3.40
N MET A 9 -11.22 8.66 3.53
CA MET A 9 -12.51 9.28 3.20
C MET A 9 -12.90 8.95 1.75
N ASN A 10 -14.20 8.91 1.44
CA ASN A 10 -14.69 8.59 0.09
C ASN A 10 -14.21 9.57 -1.00
N THR A 11 -13.68 10.72 -0.60
CA THR A 11 -13.10 11.75 -1.47
C THR A 11 -11.63 11.53 -1.78
N VAL A 12 -10.96 10.59 -1.10
CA VAL A 12 -9.55 10.29 -1.32
C VAL A 12 -9.42 9.39 -2.54
N THR A 13 -8.55 9.77 -3.47
CA THR A 13 -8.20 9.03 -4.69
C THR A 13 -6.77 8.50 -4.60
N ASP A 14 -6.41 7.60 -5.50
CA ASP A 14 -5.04 7.11 -5.65
C ASP A 14 -4.03 8.23 -5.91
N SER A 15 -4.41 9.24 -6.70
CA SER A 15 -3.59 10.43 -6.94
C SER A 15 -3.33 11.23 -5.65
N ILE A 16 -4.36 11.47 -4.83
CA ILE A 16 -4.22 12.19 -3.56
C ILE A 16 -3.27 11.43 -2.61
N VAL A 17 -3.37 10.11 -2.54
CA VAL A 17 -2.48 9.29 -1.71
C VAL A 17 -1.05 9.33 -2.25
N LYS A 18 -0.86 9.22 -3.56
CA LYS A 18 0.45 9.29 -4.20
C LYS A 18 1.10 10.65 -3.92
N ASP A 19 0.38 11.75 -4.16
CA ASP A 19 0.86 13.11 -3.94
C ASP A 19 1.18 13.35 -2.46
N TYR A 20 0.36 12.83 -1.54
CA TYR A 20 0.62 12.90 -0.11
C TYR A 20 1.97 12.26 0.25
N ILE A 21 2.21 11.04 -0.23
CA ILE A 21 3.45 10.31 0.06
C ILE A 21 4.65 11.04 -0.51
N MET A 22 4.56 11.48 -1.77
CA MET A 22 5.62 12.18 -2.47
C MET A 22 6.01 13.48 -1.77
N ASN A 23 5.01 14.28 -1.38
CA ASN A 23 5.22 15.54 -0.65
C ASN A 23 5.78 15.31 0.76
N LYS A 24 5.30 14.31 1.50
CA LYS A 24 5.79 14.03 2.87
C LYS A 24 7.18 13.40 2.91
N CYS A 25 7.61 12.75 1.84
CA CYS A 25 8.91 12.11 1.76
C CYS A 25 9.98 12.96 1.06
N ASP A 26 9.62 14.17 0.60
CA ASP A 26 10.46 15.02 -0.27
C ASP A 26 10.95 14.27 -1.52
N SER A 27 10.13 13.36 -2.05
CA SER A 27 10.46 12.58 -3.24
C SER A 27 9.92 13.28 -4.48
N THR A 28 10.77 13.49 -5.48
CA THR A 28 10.38 13.99 -6.81
C THR A 28 10.23 12.86 -7.83
N ASP A 29 10.68 11.66 -7.49
CA ASP A 29 10.66 10.49 -8.36
C ASP A 29 9.32 9.74 -8.27
N ALA A 30 8.48 9.93 -9.29
CA ALA A 30 7.15 9.37 -9.38
C ALA A 30 7.13 7.84 -9.52
N ASP A 31 8.24 7.21 -9.89
CA ASP A 31 8.34 5.76 -10.07
C ASP A 31 8.59 5.04 -8.73
N LYS A 32 8.93 5.78 -7.67
CA LYS A 32 9.11 5.22 -6.31
C LYS A 32 7.80 4.88 -5.60
N VAL A 33 6.66 5.35 -6.12
CA VAL A 33 5.34 5.17 -5.49
C VAL A 33 4.30 4.78 -6.54
N GLU A 34 3.79 3.56 -6.43
CA GLU A 34 2.63 3.08 -7.18
C GLU A 34 1.45 2.93 -6.23
N VAL A 35 0.27 3.40 -6.64
CA VAL A 35 -0.96 3.35 -5.83
C VAL A 35 -2.07 2.74 -6.66
N TYR A 36 -2.72 1.72 -6.13
CA TYR A 36 -3.86 1.05 -6.76
C TYR A 36 -5.07 1.13 -5.85
N THR A 37 -6.16 1.71 -6.35
CA THR A 37 -7.45 1.73 -5.63
C THR A 37 -8.07 0.34 -5.65
N LEU A 38 -8.34 -0.21 -4.48
CA LEU A 38 -9.03 -1.48 -4.31
C LEU A 38 -10.54 -1.21 -4.17
N SER A 39 -11.30 -1.60 -5.19
CA SER A 39 -12.75 -1.58 -5.17
C SER A 39 -13.29 -2.76 -4.34
N LEU A 40 -13.40 -2.55 -3.03
CA LEU A 40 -14.04 -3.54 -2.14
C LEU A 40 -15.57 -3.40 -2.19
N LEU A 41 -16.27 -4.54 -2.17
CA LEU A 41 -17.73 -4.71 -2.26
C LEU A 41 -18.57 -3.94 -1.21
N ARG A 42 -17.96 -3.12 -0.34
CA ARG A 42 -18.64 -2.40 0.75
C ARG A 42 -18.06 -1.03 1.03
N LYS A 43 -18.19 -0.05 0.11
CA LYS A 43 -17.97 1.41 0.32
C LYS A 43 -16.68 1.90 1.02
N SER A 44 -15.80 1.02 1.49
CA SER A 44 -14.54 1.37 2.11
C SER A 44 -13.51 1.49 1.00
N LEU A 45 -13.09 2.72 0.71
CA LEU A 45 -11.93 2.93 -0.15
C LEU A 45 -10.69 2.43 0.58
N ALA A 46 -9.98 1.55 -0.10
CA ALA A 46 -8.69 1.04 0.32
C ALA A 46 -7.71 1.15 -0.84
N PHE A 47 -6.44 1.28 -0.52
CA PHE A 47 -5.36 1.44 -1.47
C PHE A 47 -4.31 0.39 -1.23
N GLN A 48 -3.82 -0.19 -2.32
CA GLN A 48 -2.61 -1.00 -2.32
C GLN A 48 -1.47 -0.10 -2.82
N LEU A 49 -0.44 0.04 -2.00
CA LEU A 49 0.71 0.90 -2.25
C LEU A 49 1.95 0.06 -2.47
N ARG A 50 2.67 0.30 -3.56
CA ARG A 50 4.05 -0.13 -3.72
C ARG A 50 4.94 1.07 -3.47
N VAL A 51 5.84 0.94 -2.50
CA VAL A 51 6.84 1.96 -2.21
C VAL A 51 8.24 1.38 -2.34
N ASP A 52 9.16 2.18 -2.88
CA ASP A 52 10.58 1.86 -2.87
C ASP A 52 11.12 1.70 -1.45
N ILE A 53 12.16 0.89 -1.29
CA ILE A 53 12.76 0.61 0.02
C ILE A 53 13.29 1.87 0.69
N SER A 54 13.77 2.85 -0.07
CA SER A 54 14.26 4.13 0.46
C SER A 54 13.18 4.98 1.12
N LEU A 55 11.91 4.78 0.76
CA LEU A 55 10.75 5.48 1.31
C LEU A 55 10.01 4.64 2.37
N PHE A 56 10.25 3.33 2.38
CA PHE A 56 9.43 2.38 3.14
C PHE A 56 9.40 2.70 4.63
N ASP A 57 10.54 2.95 5.27
CA ASP A 57 10.58 3.19 6.72
C ASP A 57 9.78 4.42 7.13
N LYS A 58 9.82 5.49 6.31
CA LYS A 58 9.01 6.69 6.54
C LYS A 58 7.52 6.39 6.38
N VAL A 59 7.13 5.78 5.27
CA VAL A 59 5.71 5.50 4.95
C VAL A 59 5.12 4.44 5.89
N ASN A 60 5.95 3.55 6.43
CA ASN A 60 5.54 2.52 7.38
C ASN A 60 5.41 3.04 8.83
N CYS A 61 5.80 4.29 9.09
CA CYS A 61 5.64 4.91 10.40
C CYS A 61 4.16 5.23 10.68
N ALA A 62 3.71 4.95 11.91
CA ALA A 62 2.34 5.27 12.35
C ALA A 62 2.05 6.78 12.30
N GLU A 63 3.05 7.60 12.63
CA GLU A 63 2.95 9.06 12.66
C GLU A 63 2.99 9.70 11.26
N PHE A 64 3.33 8.91 10.23
CA PHE A 64 3.35 9.38 8.86
C PHE A 64 1.96 9.70 8.34
N TRP A 65 0.95 8.94 8.79
CA TRP A 65 -0.40 9.00 8.24
C TRP A 65 -1.31 9.89 9.08
N PRO A 66 -2.30 10.54 8.46
CA PRO A 66 -3.28 11.33 9.21
C PRO A 66 -4.12 10.41 10.11
N SER A 67 -4.64 10.98 11.20
CA SER A 67 -5.47 10.25 12.15
C SER A 67 -6.68 9.61 11.46
N GLY A 68 -7.06 8.42 11.92
CA GLY A 68 -8.12 7.61 11.34
C GLY A 68 -7.71 6.72 10.17
N THR A 69 -6.47 6.82 9.68
CA THR A 69 -5.92 5.91 8.67
C THR A 69 -5.62 4.54 9.28
N VAL A 70 -6.04 3.47 8.62
CA VAL A 70 -5.70 2.10 9.04
C VAL A 70 -4.70 1.53 8.05
N ILE A 71 -3.49 1.25 8.52
CA ILE A 71 -2.43 0.68 7.70
C ILE A 71 -2.32 -0.81 8.04
N ARG A 72 -2.39 -1.66 7.01
CA ARG A 72 -2.07 -3.08 7.11
C ARG A 72 -0.86 -3.37 6.24
N ARG A 73 0.09 -4.11 6.79
CA ARG A 73 1.39 -4.36 6.14
C ARG A 73 1.38 -5.75 5.55
N PHE A 74 1.97 -5.88 4.36
CA PHE A 74 2.12 -7.17 3.70
C PHE A 74 3.55 -7.34 3.23
N HIS A 75 4.23 -8.34 3.77
CA HIS A 75 5.50 -8.80 3.25
C HIS A 75 5.22 -9.83 2.15
N PHE A 76 5.54 -9.47 0.91
CA PHE A 76 5.53 -10.42 -0.20
C PHE A 76 6.95 -10.92 -0.39
N ASP A 77 7.14 -12.23 -0.33
CA ASP A 77 8.40 -12.85 -0.70
C ASP A 77 8.44 -12.93 -2.23
N PHE A 78 9.18 -12.02 -2.87
CA PHE A 78 9.21 -11.89 -4.32
C PHE A 78 9.90 -13.06 -5.03
N ASN A 79 10.51 -13.99 -4.28
CA ASN A 79 11.14 -15.19 -4.85
C ASN A 79 10.13 -16.16 -5.48
N GLU A 80 8.84 -16.11 -5.13
CA GLU A 80 7.82 -16.99 -5.73
C GLU A 80 7.15 -16.40 -6.98
N ILE A 81 7.18 -15.08 -7.19
CA ILE A 81 6.42 -14.40 -8.26
C ILE A 81 7.04 -14.64 -9.65
N ARG A 82 8.33 -15.01 -9.74
CA ARG A 82 9.01 -15.24 -11.02
C ARG A 82 8.69 -16.59 -11.70
N LYS A 83 7.97 -17.51 -11.06
CA LYS A 83 7.68 -18.83 -11.67
C LYS A 83 6.42 -18.87 -12.54
N GLU A 84 5.54 -17.87 -12.48
CA GLU A 84 4.24 -17.90 -13.19
C GLU A 84 4.10 -16.88 -14.33
N SER A 85 5.21 -16.35 -14.87
CA SER A 85 5.14 -15.46 -16.05
C SER A 85 4.98 -16.23 -17.36
N THR A 86 3.94 -17.07 -17.46
CA THR A 86 3.36 -17.53 -18.74
C THR A 86 1.84 -17.59 -18.60
N GLY A 87 1.19 -16.46 -18.87
CA GLY A 87 -0.26 -16.43 -19.11
C GLY A 87 -1.01 -15.52 -18.16
N LYS A 88 -1.54 -14.42 -18.73
CA LYS A 88 -2.65 -13.58 -18.26
C LYS A 88 -3.27 -14.00 -16.92
N GLN A 89 -3.17 -13.19 -15.86
CA GLN A 89 -4.16 -13.18 -14.78
C GLN A 89 -4.05 -12.00 -13.82
N ASN A 90 -5.21 -11.62 -13.29
CA ASN A 90 -5.47 -10.56 -12.31
C ASN A 90 -4.50 -10.59 -11.14
N PHE A 91 -3.81 -9.47 -10.90
CA PHE A 91 -2.88 -9.30 -9.78
C PHE A 91 -3.64 -9.17 -8.44
N LEU A 92 -4.20 -10.26 -7.95
CA LEU A 92 -4.39 -10.46 -6.52
C LEU A 92 -3.18 -11.25 -6.04
N ALA A 93 -2.11 -10.53 -5.70
CA ALA A 93 -0.96 -11.12 -5.04
C ALA A 93 -1.44 -11.84 -3.78
N LYS A 94 -1.38 -13.18 -3.77
CA LYS A 94 -1.69 -13.97 -2.58
C LYS A 94 -0.56 -13.72 -1.57
N PRO A 95 -0.87 -13.33 -0.33
CA PRO A 95 0.18 -13.08 0.62
C PRO A 95 0.80 -14.42 1.06
N SER A 96 2.13 -14.45 1.24
CA SER A 96 2.86 -15.68 1.56
C SER A 96 2.41 -16.27 2.89
N LYS A 97 2.64 -17.57 3.10
CA LYS A 97 2.35 -18.30 4.36
C LYS A 97 3.26 -17.77 5.49
N GLY A 98 2.96 -16.58 5.98
CA GLY A 98 3.79 -15.84 6.93
C GLY A 98 3.32 -14.39 7.13
N VAL A 99 2.07 -14.08 6.77
CA VAL A 99 1.49 -12.74 6.94
C VAL A 99 1.41 -12.42 8.43
N ILE A 100 2.37 -11.63 8.91
CA ILE A 100 2.24 -10.99 10.22
C ILE A 100 1.23 -9.86 10.06
N GLN A 101 -0.02 -10.13 10.40
CA GLN A 101 -1.11 -9.16 10.38
C GLN A 101 -1.02 -8.26 11.62
N GLU A 102 -0.18 -7.24 11.59
CA GLU A 102 -0.23 -6.17 12.60
C GLU A 102 -1.28 -5.14 12.20
N THR A 103 -2.34 -5.02 13.00
CA THR A 103 -3.35 -3.96 12.86
C THR A 103 -3.06 -2.90 13.91
N VAL A 104 -2.51 -1.77 13.50
CA VAL A 104 -2.36 -0.60 14.38
C VAL A 104 -3.58 0.29 14.17
N GLN A 105 -4.41 0.45 15.22
CA GLN A 105 -5.46 1.46 15.23
C GLN A 105 -4.91 2.73 15.88
N LEU A 106 -4.88 3.83 15.13
CA LEU A 106 -4.53 5.15 15.62
C LEU A 106 -5.70 5.66 16.49
N LYS A 107 -5.39 6.06 17.75
CA LYS A 107 -6.33 6.67 18.69
C LYS A 107 -6.56 8.15 18.36
#